data_AF-A0A7V3M2C3-F1
#
_entry.id   AF-A0A7V3M2C3-F1
#
_cell.length_a   1.000
_cell.length_b   1.000
_cell.length_c   1.000
_cell.angle_alpha   90.00
_cell.angle_beta   90.00
_cell.angle_gamma   90.00
#
_symmetry.space_group_name_H-M   'P 1'
#
loop_
_entity.id
_entity.type
_entity.pdbx_description
1 polymer ?
#
loop_
_entity_poly.entity_id
_entity_poly.type
_entity_poly.pdbx_seq_one_letter_code
_entity_poly.pdbx_strand_id
1 'polypeptide(L)'
;FVSRGDDSGTHKMERRLWQEAGRRPGGSRYLEAGQGMGPTLWIASEKGGYTLTDRGTFLALRGRLALEILVEGDAVLLNRYSVLQVNPARHPHVNAAGARALADFLTSPEGQATIRDFGTREFGAPLFIPDLLH
;
A
#
# COMPACT_ATOMS: atom_id res chain seq x y z
N PHE A 1 13.13 10.28 -10.03
CA PHE A 1 12.01 9.50 -9.49
C PHE A 1 12.12 8.09 -10.04
N VAL A 2 12.06 7.09 -9.18
CA VAL A 2 12.06 5.67 -9.57
C VAL A 2 10.63 5.18 -9.45
N SER A 3 10.05 4.82 -10.58
CA SER A 3 8.72 4.21 -10.68
C SER A 3 8.85 2.70 -10.62
N ARG A 4 7.81 2.05 -10.07
CA ARG A 4 7.65 0.60 -10.15
C ARG A 4 7.58 0.12 -11.60
N GLY A 5 6.82 0.82 -12.46
CA GLY A 5 6.68 0.50 -13.88
C GLY A 5 6.14 -0.90 -14.16
N ASP A 6 5.32 -1.48 -13.27
CA ASP A 6 4.96 -2.92 -13.29
C ASP A 6 3.43 -3.18 -13.30
N ASP A 7 2.62 -2.16 -13.59
CA ASP A 7 1.14 -2.16 -13.54
C ASP A 7 0.50 -2.57 -12.18
N SER A 8 1.30 -2.61 -11.12
CA SER A 8 0.80 -2.86 -9.77
C SER A 8 -0.12 -1.74 -9.25
N GLY A 9 -0.81 -1.99 -8.13
CA GLY A 9 -1.58 -0.95 -7.44
C GLY A 9 -0.74 0.28 -7.09
N THR A 10 0.51 0.09 -6.65
CA THR A 10 1.44 1.19 -6.36
C THR A 10 1.78 1.98 -7.63
N HIS A 11 2.03 1.31 -8.76
CA HIS A 11 2.27 2.00 -10.03
C HIS A 11 1.04 2.80 -10.47
N LYS A 12 -0.16 2.22 -10.38
CA LYS A 12 -1.42 2.91 -10.73
C LYS A 12 -1.65 4.14 -9.86
N MET A 13 -1.36 4.03 -8.57
CA MET A 13 -1.43 5.14 -7.62
C MET A 13 -0.45 6.26 -7.99
N GLU A 14 0.81 5.91 -8.28
CA GLU A 14 1.82 6.87 -8.74
C GLU A 14 1.39 7.61 -10.03
N ARG A 15 0.90 6.88 -11.04
CA ARG A 15 0.41 7.46 -12.30
C ARG A 15 -0.74 8.43 -12.07
N ARG A 16 -1.66 8.09 -11.16
CA ARG A 16 -2.76 8.96 -10.74
C ARG A 16 -2.24 10.25 -10.12
N LEU A 17 -1.28 10.18 -9.20
CA LEU A 17 -0.70 11.37 -8.57
C LEU A 17 -0.05 12.31 -9.60
N TRP A 18 0.68 11.77 -10.57
CA TRP A 18 1.25 12.57 -11.65
C TRP A 18 0.18 13.27 -12.49
N GLN A 19 -0.91 12.56 -12.81
CA GLN A 19 -2.03 13.11 -13.54
C GLN A 19 -2.74 14.23 -12.78
N GLU A 20 -3.02 14.02 -11.49
CA GLU A 20 -3.64 15.03 -10.61
C GLU A 20 -2.75 16.27 -10.46
N ALA A 21 -1.43 16.10 -10.45
CA ALA A 21 -0.47 17.20 -10.46
C ALA A 21 -0.36 17.92 -11.83
N GLY A 22 -1.06 17.44 -12.87
CA GLY A 22 -0.96 17.99 -14.23
C GLY A 22 0.43 17.79 -14.86
N ARG A 23 1.18 16.79 -14.42
CA ARG A 23 2.55 16.52 -14.87
C ARG A 23 2.62 15.21 -15.64
N ARG A 24 3.47 15.18 -16.67
CA ARG A 24 3.82 13.95 -17.38
C ARG A 24 5.20 13.49 -16.91
N PRO A 25 5.30 12.36 -16.18
CA PRO A 25 6.60 11.81 -15.81
C PRO A 25 7.33 11.31 -17.05
N GLY A 26 8.66 11.46 -17.09
CA GLY A 26 9.48 11.00 -18.21
C GLY A 26 10.85 11.65 -18.26
N GLY A 27 11.59 11.35 -19.34
CA GLY A 27 12.95 11.84 -19.57
C GLY A 27 13.96 11.25 -18.58
N SER A 28 15.14 11.87 -18.49
CA SER A 28 16.27 11.37 -17.68
C SER A 28 16.02 11.38 -16.17
N ARG A 29 14.97 12.07 -15.70
CA ARG A 29 14.63 12.19 -14.27
C ARG A 29 13.59 11.17 -13.80
N TYR A 30 13.11 10.30 -14.69
CA TYR A 30 12.11 9.28 -14.39
C TYR A 30 12.61 7.92 -14.88
N LEU A 31 12.72 6.96 -13.96
CA LEU A 31 13.24 5.62 -14.22
C LEU A 31 12.16 4.61 -13.87
N GLU A 32 11.77 3.77 -14.83
CA GLU A 32 10.90 2.62 -14.57
C GLU A 32 11.75 1.41 -14.21
N ALA A 33 11.57 0.88 -13.00
CA ALA A 33 12.30 -0.29 -12.53
C ALA A 33 11.81 -1.59 -13.18
N GLY A 34 10.51 -1.67 -13.52
CA GLY A 34 9.87 -2.88 -14.04
C GLY A 34 9.86 -4.04 -13.03
N GLN A 35 9.90 -3.72 -11.74
CA GLN A 35 10.12 -4.68 -10.65
C GLN A 35 9.22 -4.40 -9.45
N GLY A 36 9.20 -5.34 -8.50
CA GLY A 36 8.50 -5.20 -7.24
C GLY A 36 9.02 -4.05 -6.35
N MET A 37 8.34 -3.83 -5.22
CA MET A 37 8.61 -2.67 -4.34
C MET A 37 10.00 -2.70 -3.71
N GLY A 38 10.46 -3.86 -3.24
CA GLY A 38 11.78 -4.00 -2.63
C GLY A 38 12.91 -3.55 -3.57
N PRO A 39 13.06 -4.15 -4.76
CA PRO A 39 14.07 -3.71 -5.73
C PRO A 39 13.93 -2.24 -6.16
N THR A 40 12.70 -1.73 -6.29
CA THR A 40 12.46 -0.32 -6.61
C THR A 40 12.99 0.63 -5.53
N LEU A 41 12.80 0.29 -4.25
CA LEU A 41 13.38 1.03 -3.12
C LEU A 41 14.91 0.98 -3.13
N TRP A 42 15.50 -0.18 -3.43
CA TRP A 42 16.95 -0.31 -3.54
C TRP A 42 17.52 0.60 -4.64
N ILE A 43 16.93 0.58 -5.83
CA ILE A 43 17.34 1.43 -6.94
C ILE A 43 17.20 2.92 -6.57
N ALA A 44 16.12 3.31 -5.89
CA ALA A 44 15.93 4.68 -5.42
C ALA A 44 17.01 5.07 -4.41
N SER A 45 17.32 4.19 -3.45
CA SER A 45 18.37 4.40 -2.46
C SER A 45 19.75 4.56 -3.11
N GLU A 46 20.13 3.67 -4.02
CA GLU A 46 21.43 3.71 -4.71
C GLU A 46 21.60 4.96 -5.57
N LYS A 47 20.51 5.44 -6.17
CA LYS A 47 20.52 6.62 -7.05
C LYS A 47 20.32 7.95 -6.31
N GLY A 48 20.13 7.93 -4.99
CA GLY A 48 19.74 9.13 -4.24
C GLY A 48 18.45 9.75 -4.78
N GLY A 49 17.49 8.91 -5.15
CA GLY A 49 16.26 9.29 -5.83
C GLY A 49 15.01 9.17 -4.96
N TYR A 50 13.91 9.71 -5.47
CA TYR A 50 12.57 9.62 -4.87
C TYR A 50 11.80 8.42 -5.44
N THR A 51 10.96 7.78 -4.64
CA THR A 51 10.00 6.76 -5.06
C THR A 51 8.73 6.84 -4.23
N LEU A 52 7.60 6.39 -4.79
CA LEU A 52 6.39 6.11 -4.02
C LEU A 52 6.46 4.67 -3.49
N THR A 53 6.06 4.44 -2.25
CA THR A 53 6.04 3.10 -1.62
C THR A 53 4.90 3.01 -0.61
N ASP A 54 4.42 1.80 -0.36
CA ASP A 54 3.63 1.54 0.85
C ASP A 54 4.53 1.55 2.10
N ARG A 55 3.92 1.87 3.24
CA ARG A 55 4.63 2.04 4.52
C ARG A 55 5.22 0.73 5.04
N GLY A 56 4.51 -0.38 4.88
CA GLY A 56 4.96 -1.69 5.35
C GLY A 56 6.27 -2.10 4.70
N THR A 57 6.35 -2.01 3.37
CA THR A 57 7.58 -2.31 2.63
C THR A 57 8.74 -1.40 3.05
N PHE A 58 8.49 -0.09 3.19
CA PHE A 58 9.53 0.84 3.63
C PHE A 58 10.08 0.47 5.02
N LEU A 59 9.19 0.27 6.00
CA LEU A 59 9.61 -0.04 7.38
C LEU A 59 10.36 -1.37 7.48
N ALA A 60 9.97 -2.38 6.68
CA ALA A 60 10.68 -3.65 6.61
C ALA A 60 12.11 -3.54 6.05
N LEU A 61 12.37 -2.57 5.17
CA LEU A 61 13.66 -2.39 4.50
C LEU A 61 14.47 -1.20 5.03
N ARG A 62 13.89 -0.32 5.85
CA ARG A 62 14.49 0.98 6.25
C ARG A 62 15.92 0.85 6.79
N GLY A 63 16.21 -0.21 7.54
CA GLY A 63 17.53 -0.43 8.13
C GLY A 63 18.62 -0.73 7.11
N ARG A 64 18.26 -0.90 5.84
CA ARG A 64 19.16 -1.20 4.73
C ARG A 64 19.11 -0.15 3.61
N LEU A 65 18.28 0.89 3.74
CA LEU A 65 18.07 1.92 2.72
C LEU A 65 18.63 3.26 3.22
N ALA A 66 19.22 4.03 2.31
CA ALA A 66 19.56 5.44 2.51
C ALA A 66 18.40 6.34 2.05
N LEU A 67 17.20 6.07 2.56
CA LEU A 67 15.96 6.78 2.22
C LEU A 67 15.23 7.19 3.48
N GLU A 68 14.58 8.34 3.42
CA GLU A 68 13.73 8.87 4.47
C GLU A 68 12.32 9.17 3.95
N ILE A 69 11.34 9.22 4.86
CA ILE A 69 9.98 9.63 4.50
C ILE A 69 9.98 11.15 4.38
N LEU A 70 9.63 11.64 3.18
CA LEU A 70 9.56 13.08 2.91
C LEU A 70 8.12 13.61 2.86
N VAL A 71 7.18 12.74 2.50
CA VAL A 71 5.75 13.07 2.34
C VAL A 71 4.93 11.89 2.83
N GLU A 72 4.00 12.14 3.75
CA GLU A 72 3.05 11.16 4.29
C GLU A 72 1.78 11.85 4.82
N GLY A 73 0.69 11.11 4.97
CA GLY A 73 -0.53 11.58 5.65
C GLY A 73 -1.56 12.27 4.75
N ASP A 74 -1.19 12.66 3.52
CA ASP A 74 -2.15 13.23 2.58
C ASP A 74 -3.27 12.26 2.21
N ALA A 75 -4.50 12.77 2.13
CA ALA A 75 -5.69 11.97 1.79
C ALA A 75 -5.57 11.27 0.43
N VAL A 76 -4.84 11.88 -0.51
CA VAL A 76 -4.58 11.26 -1.82
C VAL A 76 -3.77 9.97 -1.66
N LEU A 77 -2.90 9.85 -0.66
CA LEU A 77 -2.05 8.69 -0.39
C LEU A 77 -2.76 7.52 0.31
N LEU A 78 -4.05 7.67 0.63
CA LEU A 78 -4.81 6.61 1.30
C LEU A 78 -4.98 5.39 0.39
N ASN A 79 -4.40 4.27 0.81
CA ASN A 79 -4.58 2.97 0.19
C ASN A 79 -5.67 2.18 0.94
N ARG A 80 -6.93 2.37 0.55
CA ARG A 80 -8.08 1.72 1.21
C ARG A 80 -8.19 0.26 0.84
N TYR A 81 -8.46 -0.58 1.84
CA TYR A 81 -8.76 -2.00 1.68
C TYR A 81 -10.27 -2.24 1.87
N SER A 82 -10.81 -3.21 1.14
CA SER A 82 -12.22 -3.58 1.26
C SER A 82 -12.37 -5.11 1.20
N VAL A 83 -13.27 -5.64 2.02
CA VAL A 83 -13.67 -7.05 1.97
C VAL A 83 -14.95 -7.17 1.12
N LEU A 84 -14.87 -7.93 0.03
CA LEU A 84 -15.98 -8.13 -0.89
C LEU A 84 -16.41 -9.60 -0.89
N GLN A 85 -17.67 -9.85 -0.54
CA GLN A 85 -18.23 -11.20 -0.54
C GLN A 85 -18.69 -11.56 -1.96
N VAL A 86 -18.27 -12.75 -2.43
CA VAL A 86 -18.69 -13.26 -3.75
C VAL A 86 -20.18 -13.61 -3.70
N ASN A 87 -20.93 -13.21 -4.73
CA ASN A 87 -22.37 -13.44 -4.80
C ASN A 87 -22.70 -14.95 -4.93
N PRO A 88 -23.32 -15.59 -3.92
CA PRO A 88 -23.61 -17.02 -3.95
C PRO A 88 -24.73 -17.39 -4.94
N ALA A 89 -25.62 -16.46 -5.29
CA ALA A 89 -26.65 -16.70 -6.32
C ALA A 89 -26.02 -16.89 -7.71
N ARG A 90 -24.87 -16.25 -7.97
CA ARG A 90 -24.10 -16.41 -9.21
C ARG A 90 -23.05 -17.52 -9.11
N HIS A 91 -22.53 -17.78 -7.91
CA HIS A 91 -21.50 -18.78 -7.66
C HIS A 91 -21.91 -19.71 -6.50
N PRO A 92 -22.79 -20.70 -6.74
CA PRO A 92 -23.38 -21.50 -5.65
C PRO A 92 -22.40 -22.35 -4.85
N HIS A 93 -21.19 -22.58 -5.37
CA HIS A 93 -20.14 -23.39 -4.75
C HIS A 93 -19.28 -22.64 -3.73
N VAL A 94 -19.47 -21.31 -3.60
CA VAL A 94 -18.63 -20.50 -2.70
C VAL A 94 -19.03 -20.70 -1.24
N ASN A 95 -18.06 -20.62 -0.34
CA ASN A 95 -18.31 -20.63 1.10
C ASN A 95 -18.86 -19.27 1.56
N ALA A 96 -20.13 -19.01 1.30
CA ALA A 96 -20.79 -17.75 1.64
C ALA A 96 -20.79 -17.49 3.16
N ALA A 97 -20.99 -18.53 3.97
CA ALA A 97 -20.98 -18.42 5.43
C ALA A 97 -19.59 -18.01 5.95
N GLY A 98 -18.52 -18.64 5.45
CA GLY A 98 -17.15 -18.28 5.82
C GLY A 98 -16.75 -16.89 5.35
N ALA A 99 -17.15 -16.50 4.13
CA ALA A 99 -16.91 -15.14 3.63
C ALA A 99 -17.60 -14.09 4.50
N ARG A 100 -18.83 -14.36 4.94
CA ARG A 100 -19.58 -13.50 5.86
C ARG A 100 -18.92 -13.41 7.23
N ALA A 101 -18.54 -14.55 7.82
CA ALA A 101 -17.87 -14.60 9.11
C ALA A 101 -16.55 -13.81 9.10
N LEU A 102 -15.76 -13.93 8.04
CA LEU A 102 -14.52 -13.15 7.88
C LEU A 102 -14.83 -11.64 7.76
N ALA A 103 -15.81 -11.26 6.96
CA ALA A 103 -16.19 -9.85 6.81
C ALA A 103 -16.70 -9.24 8.12
N ASP A 104 -17.53 -9.99 8.86
CA ASP A 104 -18.04 -9.57 10.16
C ASP A 104 -16.89 -9.45 11.18
N PHE A 105 -15.93 -10.40 11.21
CA PHE A 105 -14.75 -10.28 12.06
C PHE A 105 -13.91 -9.05 11.71
N LEU A 106 -13.55 -8.88 10.43
CA LEU A 106 -12.70 -7.76 9.99
C LEU A 106 -13.31 -6.40 10.30
N THR A 107 -14.65 -6.30 10.36
CA THR A 107 -15.38 -5.05 10.67
C THR A 107 -15.81 -4.93 12.13
N SER A 108 -15.63 -5.97 12.95
CA SER A 108 -15.92 -5.95 14.39
C SER A 108 -14.90 -5.10 15.17
N PRO A 109 -15.24 -4.65 16.40
CA PRO A 109 -14.28 -3.98 17.28
C PRO A 109 -13.00 -4.78 17.53
N GLU A 110 -13.11 -6.10 17.65
CA GLU A 110 -11.96 -7.00 17.84
C GLU A 110 -11.04 -7.05 16.60
N GLY A 111 -11.63 -7.22 15.41
CA GLY A 111 -10.87 -7.21 14.17
C GLY A 111 -10.20 -5.86 13.91
N GLN A 112 -10.91 -4.75 14.13
CA GLN A 112 -10.35 -3.41 13.98
C GLN A 112 -9.23 -3.14 14.99
N ALA A 113 -9.35 -3.60 16.24
CA ALA A 113 -8.26 -3.53 17.23
C ALA A 113 -7.05 -4.37 16.80
N THR A 114 -7.29 -5.56 16.27
CA THR A 114 -6.22 -6.44 15.73
C THR A 114 -5.47 -5.75 14.59
N ILE A 115 -6.19 -5.11 13.66
CA ILE A 115 -5.62 -4.35 12.55
C ILE A 115 -4.81 -3.15 13.05
N ARG A 116 -5.35 -2.39 14.02
CA ARG A 116 -4.69 -1.23 14.62
C ARG A 116 -3.35 -1.61 15.25
N ASP A 117 -3.32 -2.72 15.97
CA ASP A 117 -2.15 -3.09 16.77
C ASP A 117 -1.06 -3.77 15.92
N PHE A 118 -1.41 -4.21 14.70
CA PHE A 118 -0.53 -4.91 13.78
C PHE A 118 0.72 -4.09 13.39
N GLY A 119 1.88 -4.72 13.54
CA GLY A 119 3.19 -4.13 13.21
C GLY A 119 3.78 -3.20 14.28
N THR A 120 3.00 -2.76 15.27
CA THR A 120 3.47 -1.82 16.30
C THR A 120 4.69 -2.33 17.07
N ARG A 121 4.68 -3.62 17.47
CA ARG A 121 5.81 -4.22 18.20
C ARG A 121 7.09 -4.34 17.37
N GLU A 122 6.95 -4.57 16.07
CA GLU A 122 8.08 -4.83 15.17
C GLU A 122 8.67 -3.53 14.61
N PHE A 123 7.82 -2.58 14.25
CA PHE A 123 8.21 -1.36 13.54
C PHE A 123 8.09 -0.09 14.38
N GLY A 124 7.56 -0.17 15.60
CA GLY A 124 7.34 0.97 16.50
C GLY A 124 6.13 1.84 16.13
N ALA A 125 5.37 1.47 15.11
CA ALA A 125 4.19 2.18 14.63
C ALA A 125 3.18 1.21 13.99
N PRO A 126 1.88 1.53 14.00
CA PRO A 126 0.87 0.73 13.32
C PRO A 126 1.08 0.77 11.81
N LEU A 127 0.91 -0.38 11.14
CA LEU A 127 1.00 -0.46 9.68
C LEU A 127 -0.31 -0.12 8.97
N PHE A 128 -1.43 -0.31 9.65
CA PHE A 128 -2.77 -0.08 9.12
C PHE A 128 -3.56 0.79 10.08
N ILE A 129 -4.36 1.69 9.52
CA ILE A 129 -5.26 2.56 10.27
C ILE A 129 -6.69 2.03 10.04
N PRO A 130 -7.40 1.61 11.09
CA PRO A 130 -8.78 1.13 10.96
C PRO A 130 -9.72 2.28 10.61
N ASP A 131 -10.59 2.08 9.61
CA ASP A 131 -11.58 3.08 9.18
C ASP A 131 -12.83 3.13 10.10
N LEU A 132 -13.10 2.09 10.91
CA LEU A 132 -14.38 1.90 11.62
C LEU A 132 -14.30 2.09 13.15
N LEU A 133 -13.17 2.54 13.70
CA LEU A 133 -13.05 2.95 15.10
C LEU A 133 -13.11 4.49 15.17
N HIS A 134 -14.23 5.02 15.61
CA HIS A 134 -14.41 6.44 15.97
C HIS A 134 -14.29 6.63 17.47
#